data_AF-U1MSP4-F1
#
_entry.id   AF-U1MSP4-F1
#
_cell.length_a   1.000
_cell.length_b   1.000
_cell.length_c   1.000
_cell.angle_alpha   90.00
_cell.angle_beta   90.00
_cell.angle_gamma   90.00
#
_symmetry.space_group_name_H-M   'P 1'
#
loop_
_entity.id
_entity.type
_entity.pdbx_description
1 polymer ?
#
loop_
_entity_poly.entity_id
_entity_poly.type
_entity_poly.pdbx_seq_one_letter_code
_entity_poly.pdbx_strand_id
1 'polypeptide(L)'
;MTADSRDRGMTLVELLVAISLLAIATTLITAMVVTLARSSTRQEAEQYSSRTAAVALDQVGRVVRGATPTLHANGWQQLPAVVEARADRVRLSTYLETDADNPAPTLVELRIDAASGTMTETRWASYRSGGVWAFQSTPFRTRAILAGVLPPGRSLPSGGSVGRAFDYFAADGRALPLPTSGQLTDAQRAEVSSIHVALAVQAQPGTAAAPAVIETTVMMPNIPEPDEED
;
A
#
# COMPACT_ATOMS: atom_id res chain seq x y z
N MET A 1 37.74 -71.09 4.99
CA MET A 1 37.87 -69.69 4.55
C MET A 1 37.02 -68.84 5.47
N THR A 2 37.68 -68.02 6.29
CA THR A 2 37.20 -66.82 7.01
C THR A 2 35.90 -66.88 7.81
N ALA A 3 36.03 -66.98 9.14
CA ALA A 3 35.06 -66.43 10.09
C ALA A 3 35.82 -65.92 11.35
N ASP A 4 36.63 -64.87 11.18
CA ASP A 4 37.12 -64.05 12.30
C ASP A 4 36.14 -62.88 12.48
N SER A 5 34.93 -63.18 12.94
CA SER A 5 34.00 -62.16 13.43
C SER A 5 34.40 -61.84 14.87
N ARG A 6 35.34 -60.90 15.01
CA ARG A 6 35.72 -60.32 16.28
C ARG A 6 34.54 -59.55 16.85
N ASP A 7 33.71 -60.26 17.59
CA ASP A 7 32.69 -59.70 18.47
C ASP A 7 33.39 -59.11 19.69
N ARG A 8 34.12 -58.01 19.49
CA ARG A 8 34.63 -57.19 20.59
C ARG A 8 33.44 -56.39 21.10
N GLY A 9 32.89 -56.81 22.24
CA GLY A 9 31.84 -56.06 22.93
C GLY A 9 32.25 -54.60 23.10
N MET A 10 31.34 -53.67 22.77
CA MET A 10 31.56 -52.24 22.94
C MET A 10 31.95 -51.94 24.38
N THR A 11 33.02 -51.18 24.57
CA THR A 11 33.39 -50.73 25.90
C THR A 11 32.38 -49.67 26.40
N LEU A 12 32.14 -49.61 27.71
CA LEU A 12 31.19 -48.67 28.31
C LEU A 12 31.55 -47.20 27.95
N VAL A 13 32.85 -46.92 27.82
CA VAL A 13 33.37 -45.61 27.38
C VAL A 13 33.00 -45.31 25.92
N GLU A 14 33.11 -46.30 25.03
CA GLU A 14 32.79 -46.15 23.61
C GLU A 14 31.30 -45.86 23.38
N LEU A 15 30.42 -46.51 24.15
CA LEU A 15 28.99 -46.23 24.15
C LEU A 15 28.69 -44.80 24.63
N LEU A 16 29.38 -44.33 25.68
CA LEU A 16 29.18 -42.97 26.21
C LEU A 16 29.66 -41.90 25.22
N VAL A 17 30.79 -42.12 24.57
CA VAL A 17 31.29 -41.24 23.50
C VAL A 17 30.32 -41.24 22.31
N ALA A 18 29.78 -42.40 21.91
CA ALA A 18 28.81 -42.47 20.82
C ALA A 18 27.51 -41.70 21.13
N ILE A 19 26.96 -41.85 22.36
CA ILE A 19 25.73 -41.15 22.77
C ILE A 19 25.97 -39.64 22.88
N SER A 20 27.10 -39.21 23.42
CA SER A 20 27.43 -37.77 23.53
C SER A 20 27.63 -37.13 22.15
N LEU A 21 28.33 -37.80 21.23
CA LEU A 21 28.46 -37.34 19.85
C LEU A 21 27.10 -37.28 19.13
N LEU A 22 26.24 -38.29 19.35
CA LEU A 22 24.89 -38.29 18.78
C LEU A 22 24.04 -37.13 19.33
N ALA A 23 24.11 -36.85 20.63
CA ALA A 23 23.39 -35.74 21.25
C ALA A 23 23.84 -34.38 20.68
N ILE A 24 25.15 -34.18 20.51
CA ILE A 24 25.71 -32.96 19.89
C ILE A 24 25.25 -32.85 18.44
N ALA A 25 25.37 -33.93 17.65
CA ALA A 25 24.95 -33.95 16.25
C ALA A 25 23.46 -33.65 16.10
N THR A 26 22.61 -34.27 16.92
CA THR A 26 21.15 -34.03 16.91
C THR A 26 20.82 -32.59 17.28
N THR A 27 21.53 -32.00 18.24
CA THR A 27 21.35 -30.59 18.64
C THR A 27 21.71 -29.64 17.50
N LEU A 28 22.83 -29.87 16.81
CA LEU A 28 23.24 -29.06 15.67
C LEU A 28 22.25 -29.15 14.51
N ILE A 29 21.79 -30.36 14.17
CA ILE A 29 20.79 -30.58 13.13
C ILE A 29 19.47 -29.88 13.50
N THR A 30 19.02 -30.00 14.75
CA THR A 30 17.80 -29.35 15.22
C THR A 30 17.91 -27.82 15.13
N ALA A 31 19.03 -27.26 15.58
CA ALA A 31 19.29 -25.82 15.49
C ALA A 31 19.30 -25.33 14.04
N MET A 32 19.91 -26.09 13.13
CA MET A 32 19.92 -25.80 11.69
C MET A 32 18.50 -25.82 11.12
N VAL A 33 17.71 -26.86 11.40
CA VAL A 33 16.32 -26.99 10.92
C VAL A 33 15.45 -25.85 11.43
N VAL A 34 15.56 -25.49 12.72
CA VAL A 34 14.82 -24.36 13.31
C VAL A 34 15.21 -23.03 12.65
N THR A 35 16.50 -22.83 12.38
CA THR A 35 16.99 -21.62 11.72
C THR A 35 16.48 -21.52 10.29
N LEU A 36 16.52 -22.63 9.53
CA LEU A 36 16.02 -22.70 8.17
C LEU A 36 14.50 -22.46 8.12
N ALA A 37 13.74 -23.09 9.02
CA ALA A 37 12.29 -22.90 9.11
C ALA A 37 11.93 -21.44 9.40
N ARG A 38 12.59 -20.80 10.38
CA ARG A 38 12.40 -19.38 10.70
C ARG A 38 12.74 -18.47 9.51
N SER A 39 13.82 -18.78 8.79
CA SER A 39 14.22 -18.04 7.59
C SER A 39 13.16 -18.17 6.48
N SER A 40 12.64 -19.37 6.23
CA SER A 40 11.59 -19.59 5.21
C SER A 40 10.32 -18.81 5.55
N THR A 41 9.82 -18.93 6.79
CA THR A 41 8.62 -18.19 7.23
C THR A 41 8.80 -16.68 7.12
N ARG A 42 10.00 -16.17 7.40
CA ARG A 42 10.31 -14.75 7.23
C ARG A 42 10.26 -14.33 5.76
N GLN A 43 10.90 -15.09 4.88
CA GLN A 43 10.92 -14.80 3.44
C GLN A 43 9.50 -14.86 2.84
N GLU A 44 8.69 -15.85 3.25
CA GLU A 44 7.29 -15.96 2.82
C GLU A 44 6.46 -14.74 3.26
N ALA A 45 6.61 -14.28 4.49
CA ALA A 45 5.90 -13.10 5.00
C ALA A 45 6.35 -11.79 4.31
N GLU A 46 7.63 -11.64 3.99
CA GLU A 46 8.16 -10.50 3.22
C GLU A 46 7.62 -10.50 1.77
N GLN A 47 7.61 -11.67 1.12
CA GLN A 47 7.03 -11.82 -0.22
C GLN A 47 5.53 -11.55 -0.24
N TYR A 48 4.80 -12.04 0.76
CA TYR A 48 3.36 -11.81 0.87
C TYR A 48 3.03 -10.33 1.06
N SER A 49 3.77 -9.64 1.93
CA SER A 49 3.61 -8.20 2.16
C SER A 49 3.89 -7.40 0.88
N SER A 50 4.97 -7.74 0.16
CA SER A 50 5.34 -7.07 -1.09
C SER A 50 4.30 -7.28 -2.20
N ARG A 51 3.79 -8.51 -2.37
CA ARG A 51 2.75 -8.81 -3.38
C ARG A 51 1.44 -8.11 -3.09
N THR A 52 1.00 -8.14 -1.83
CA THR A 52 -0.26 -7.49 -1.42
C THR A 52 -0.18 -5.97 -1.62
N ALA A 53 0.95 -5.38 -1.24
CA ALA A 53 1.18 -3.94 -1.42
C ALA A 53 1.28 -3.55 -2.91
N ALA A 54 1.91 -4.36 -3.76
CA ALA A 54 1.97 -4.12 -5.21
C ALA A 54 0.57 -4.15 -5.86
N VAL A 55 -0.29 -5.11 -5.48
CA VAL A 55 -1.68 -5.17 -5.96
C VAL A 55 -2.47 -3.93 -5.54
N ALA A 56 -2.32 -3.51 -4.27
CA ALA A 56 -2.97 -2.29 -3.80
C ALA A 56 -2.50 -1.05 -4.56
N LEU A 57 -1.20 -0.95 -4.88
CA LEU A 57 -0.66 0.17 -5.67
C LEU A 57 -1.12 0.19 -7.13
N ASP A 58 -1.31 -0.97 -7.78
CA ASP A 58 -1.93 -0.96 -9.13
C ASP A 58 -3.35 -0.42 -9.06
N GLN A 59 -4.11 -0.82 -8.03
CA GLN A 59 -5.47 -0.35 -7.84
C GLN A 59 -5.51 1.16 -7.56
N VAL A 60 -4.68 1.64 -6.64
CA VAL A 60 -4.54 3.08 -6.34
C VAL A 60 -4.10 3.84 -7.59
N GLY A 61 -3.08 3.35 -8.30
CA GLY A 61 -2.57 3.98 -9.50
C GLY A 61 -3.59 4.04 -10.62
N ARG A 62 -4.47 3.03 -10.74
CA ARG A 62 -5.60 3.06 -11.68
C ARG A 62 -6.61 4.13 -11.32
N VAL A 63 -6.99 4.24 -10.04
CA VAL A 63 -7.91 5.27 -9.54
C VAL A 63 -7.35 6.67 -9.79
N VAL A 64 -6.07 6.90 -9.45
CA VAL A 64 -5.41 8.19 -9.65
C VAL A 64 -5.27 8.53 -11.13
N ARG A 65 -4.83 7.60 -11.99
CA ARG A 65 -4.76 7.83 -13.45
C ARG A 65 -6.12 8.12 -14.08
N GLY A 66 -7.20 7.56 -13.54
CA GLY A 66 -8.56 7.80 -14.00
C GLY A 66 -9.19 9.10 -13.51
N ALA A 67 -8.47 9.87 -12.68
CA ALA A 67 -8.98 11.12 -12.15
C ALA A 67 -9.20 12.14 -13.28
N THR A 68 -10.35 12.81 -13.26
CA THR A 68 -10.81 13.70 -14.33
C THR A 68 -11.56 14.88 -13.71
N PRO A 69 -11.36 16.12 -14.19
CA PRO A 69 -12.15 17.26 -13.74
C PRO A 69 -13.63 17.11 -14.14
N THR A 70 -14.50 17.79 -13.40
CA THR A 70 -15.95 17.84 -13.72
C THR A 70 -16.39 19.28 -13.94
N LEU A 71 -17.59 19.52 -14.47
CA LEU A 71 -18.07 20.88 -14.78
C LEU A 71 -18.86 21.48 -13.62
N HIS A 72 -18.68 22.78 -13.39
CA HIS A 72 -19.42 23.59 -12.43
C HIS A 72 -20.78 24.05 -13.00
N ALA A 73 -21.78 24.29 -12.14
CA ALA A 73 -23.20 24.53 -12.49
C ALA A 73 -23.44 25.62 -13.56
N ASN A 74 -22.50 26.56 -13.70
CA ASN A 74 -22.54 27.68 -14.64
C ASN A 74 -21.83 27.39 -15.97
N GLY A 75 -21.39 26.15 -16.23
CA GLY A 75 -21.02 25.64 -17.56
C GLY A 75 -19.61 25.95 -18.06
N TRP A 76 -18.89 26.89 -17.44
CA TRP A 76 -17.59 27.35 -17.94
C TRP A 76 -16.40 27.07 -17.02
N GLN A 77 -16.64 26.87 -15.72
CA GLN A 77 -15.58 26.58 -14.77
C GLN A 77 -15.45 25.07 -14.54
N GLN A 78 -14.23 24.55 -14.60
CA GLN A 78 -13.97 23.16 -14.21
C GLN A 78 -13.78 23.07 -12.69
N LEU A 79 -14.41 22.06 -12.09
CA LEU A 79 -14.10 21.60 -10.75
C LEU A 79 -12.83 20.74 -10.81
N PRO A 80 -11.87 20.95 -9.89
CA PRO A 80 -10.67 20.13 -9.82
C PRO A 80 -11.01 18.64 -9.76
N ALA A 81 -10.20 17.81 -10.43
CA ALA A 81 -10.31 16.36 -10.33
C ALA A 81 -10.15 15.88 -8.87
N VAL A 82 -9.33 16.60 -8.09
CA VAL A 82 -9.11 16.36 -6.66
C VAL A 82 -10.09 17.18 -5.81
N VAL A 83 -11.04 16.48 -5.21
CA VAL A 83 -12.08 17.09 -4.35
C VAL A 83 -11.57 17.29 -2.92
N GLU A 84 -10.75 16.37 -2.41
CA GLU A 84 -10.13 16.44 -1.09
C GLU A 84 -8.73 15.86 -1.16
N ALA A 85 -7.75 16.55 -0.56
CA ALA A 85 -6.33 16.17 -0.58
C ALA A 85 -5.72 16.35 0.81
N ARG A 86 -5.49 15.23 1.51
CA ARG A 86 -4.90 15.15 2.86
C ARG A 86 -3.77 14.11 2.87
N ALA A 87 -3.00 14.06 3.96
CA ALA A 87 -1.86 13.14 4.08
C ALA A 87 -2.27 11.66 4.14
N ASP A 88 -3.49 11.37 4.60
CA ASP A 88 -4.04 10.03 4.87
C ASP A 88 -5.26 9.70 4.01
N ARG A 89 -5.74 10.68 3.23
CA ARG A 89 -6.98 10.58 2.47
C ARG A 89 -6.93 11.46 1.23
N VAL A 90 -7.39 10.90 0.11
CA VAL A 90 -7.64 11.64 -1.13
C VAL A 90 -9.01 11.28 -1.69
N ARG A 91 -9.74 12.28 -2.18
CA ARG A 91 -11.00 12.10 -2.93
C ARG A 91 -10.85 12.65 -4.33
N LEU A 92 -11.21 11.82 -5.31
CA LEU A 92 -11.01 12.07 -6.73
C LEU A 92 -12.31 11.82 -7.48
N SER A 93 -12.62 12.65 -8.47
CA SER A 93 -13.64 12.32 -9.47
C SER A 93 -13.01 11.53 -10.61
N THR A 94 -13.65 10.42 -11.05
CA THR A 94 -13.13 9.53 -12.09
C THR A 94 -14.23 9.05 -13.04
N TYR A 95 -13.89 8.66 -14.27
CA TYR A 95 -14.80 8.01 -15.23
C TYR A 95 -14.50 6.51 -15.43
N LEU A 96 -13.91 5.83 -14.43
CA LEU A 96 -13.43 4.45 -14.58
C LEU A 96 -14.53 3.38 -14.69
N GLU A 97 -15.72 3.63 -14.15
CA GLU A 97 -16.85 2.69 -14.13
C GLU A 97 -18.11 3.37 -14.66
N THR A 98 -17.98 3.95 -15.84
CA THR A 98 -19.06 4.67 -16.48
C THR A 98 -19.83 3.79 -17.46
N ASP A 99 -21.14 4.03 -17.57
CA ASP A 99 -21.95 3.48 -18.66
C ASP A 99 -21.54 4.15 -19.99
N ALA A 100 -21.46 3.38 -21.06
CA ALA A 100 -21.09 3.89 -22.38
C ALA A 100 -22.19 4.77 -23.01
N ASP A 101 -23.46 4.46 -22.71
CA ASP A 101 -24.62 5.16 -23.25
C ASP A 101 -24.95 6.42 -22.44
N ASN A 102 -24.53 6.46 -21.17
CA ASN A 102 -24.71 7.63 -20.31
C ASN A 102 -23.50 7.83 -19.38
N PRO A 103 -22.43 8.47 -19.88
CA PRO A 103 -21.22 8.55 -19.11
C PRO A 103 -21.36 9.47 -17.89
N ALA A 104 -21.14 8.93 -16.69
CA ALA A 104 -21.28 9.61 -15.41
C ALA A 104 -20.03 9.42 -14.54
N PRO A 105 -19.50 10.49 -13.91
CA PRO A 105 -18.35 10.39 -13.04
C PRO A 105 -18.72 9.67 -11.75
N THR A 106 -17.74 9.04 -11.13
CA THR A 106 -17.81 8.47 -9.78
C THR A 106 -16.84 9.22 -8.89
N LEU A 107 -17.29 9.57 -7.68
CA LEU A 107 -16.38 10.06 -6.65
C LEU A 107 -15.76 8.85 -5.95
N VAL A 108 -14.44 8.82 -5.85
CA VAL A 108 -13.68 7.75 -5.20
C VAL A 108 -12.85 8.36 -4.08
N GLU A 109 -12.93 7.79 -2.88
CA GLU A 109 -12.07 8.09 -1.74
C GLU A 109 -11.10 6.94 -1.55
N LEU A 110 -9.82 7.26 -1.45
CA LEU A 110 -8.78 6.40 -0.92
C LEU A 110 -8.40 6.94 0.45
N ARG A 111 -8.51 6.10 1.48
CA ARG A 111 -8.24 6.50 2.87
C ARG A 111 -7.46 5.43 3.59
N ILE A 112 -6.50 5.85 4.40
CA ILE A 112 -5.82 4.98 5.35
C ILE A 112 -6.41 5.25 6.73
N ASP A 113 -6.89 4.19 7.35
CA ASP A 113 -7.29 4.20 8.74
C ASP A 113 -6.11 3.70 9.59
N ALA A 114 -5.45 4.65 10.27
CA ALA A 114 -4.31 4.35 11.13
C ALA A 114 -4.67 3.45 12.33
N ALA A 115 -5.92 3.45 12.78
CA ALA A 115 -6.36 2.63 13.91
C ALA A 115 -6.51 1.16 13.51
N SER A 116 -7.11 0.90 12.35
CA SER A 116 -7.27 -0.46 11.83
C SER A 116 -6.07 -0.95 11.01
N GLY A 117 -5.18 -0.05 10.58
CA GLY A 117 -4.07 -0.38 9.67
C GLY A 117 -4.57 -0.84 8.31
N THR A 118 -5.67 -0.26 7.82
CA THR A 118 -6.28 -0.64 6.54
C THR A 118 -6.37 0.54 5.58
N MET A 119 -6.21 0.24 4.30
CA MET A 119 -6.54 1.18 3.23
C MET A 119 -7.91 0.79 2.68
N THR A 120 -8.81 1.77 2.62
CA THR A 120 -10.16 1.60 2.11
C THR A 120 -10.38 2.42 0.85
N GLU A 121 -11.09 1.82 -0.10
CA GLU A 121 -11.66 2.51 -1.25
C GLU A 121 -13.18 2.64 -1.06
N THR A 122 -13.68 3.87 -1.07
CA THR A 122 -15.10 4.19 -0.97
C THR A 122 -15.57 4.89 -2.23
N ARG A 123 -16.77 4.59 -2.73
CA ARG A 123 -17.32 5.15 -3.96
C ARG A 123 -18.73 5.69 -3.79
N TRP A 124 -18.98 6.84 -4.42
CA TRP A 124 -20.28 7.49 -4.46
C TRP A 124 -20.72 7.69 -5.90
N ALA A 125 -22.00 7.40 -6.15
CA ALA A 125 -22.62 7.62 -7.44
C ALA A 125 -22.78 9.13 -7.66
N SER A 126 -22.72 9.55 -8.91
CA SER A 126 -23.10 10.91 -9.29
C SER A 126 -24.58 11.01 -9.63
N TYR A 127 -25.08 12.23 -9.66
CA TYR A 127 -26.39 12.59 -10.19
C TYR A 127 -26.31 13.98 -10.83
N ARG A 128 -27.27 14.30 -11.70
CA ARG A 128 -27.35 15.64 -12.30
C ARG A 128 -28.20 16.56 -11.43
N SER A 129 -27.67 17.75 -11.15
CA SER A 129 -28.40 18.86 -10.53
C SER A 129 -28.04 20.15 -11.24
N GLY A 130 -29.02 20.89 -11.76
CA GLY A 130 -28.76 22.16 -12.47
C GLY A 130 -27.81 22.03 -13.65
N GLY A 131 -27.86 20.91 -14.39
CA GLY A 131 -26.97 20.67 -15.54
C GLY A 131 -25.58 20.13 -15.18
N VAL A 132 -25.25 19.92 -13.91
CA VAL A 132 -23.92 19.46 -13.49
C VAL A 132 -23.92 18.23 -12.61
N TRP A 133 -22.74 17.61 -12.55
CA TRP A 133 -22.51 16.44 -11.73
C TRP A 133 -22.36 16.84 -10.26
N ALA A 134 -23.23 16.29 -9.44
CA ALA A 134 -23.09 16.25 -8.00
C ALA A 134 -22.93 14.79 -7.57
N PHE A 135 -22.49 14.56 -6.32
CA PHE A 135 -22.28 13.22 -5.79
C PHE A 135 -23.23 12.93 -4.64
N GLN A 136 -23.72 11.70 -4.58
CA GLN A 136 -24.53 11.22 -3.46
C GLN A 136 -23.74 11.34 -2.15
N SER A 137 -24.42 11.54 -1.03
CA SER A 137 -23.79 11.55 0.31
C SER A 137 -23.52 10.13 0.83
N THR A 138 -24.37 9.18 0.45
CA THR A 138 -24.23 7.76 0.83
C THR A 138 -23.37 7.02 -0.20
N PRO A 139 -22.32 6.32 0.21
CA PRO A 139 -21.52 5.51 -0.70
C PRO A 139 -22.31 4.28 -1.14
N PHE A 140 -22.17 3.89 -2.41
CA PHE A 140 -22.75 2.63 -2.91
C PHE A 140 -21.79 1.44 -2.75
N ARG A 141 -20.50 1.72 -2.50
CA ARG A 141 -19.47 0.70 -2.31
C ARG A 141 -18.38 1.20 -1.37
N THR A 142 -18.00 0.35 -0.42
CA THR A 142 -16.81 0.51 0.41
C THR A 142 -16.10 -0.84 0.50
N ARG A 143 -14.79 -0.87 0.29
CA ARG A 143 -13.99 -2.09 0.44
C ARG A 143 -12.61 -1.78 1.00
N ALA A 144 -12.06 -2.71 1.80
CA ALA A 144 -10.64 -2.70 2.12
C ALA A 144 -9.85 -3.19 0.91
N ILE A 145 -8.81 -2.45 0.53
CA ILE A 145 -7.95 -2.76 -0.62
C ILE A 145 -6.54 -3.17 -0.16
N LEU A 146 -6.20 -2.87 1.09
CA LEU A 146 -4.95 -3.26 1.73
C LEU A 146 -5.17 -3.35 3.24
N ALA A 147 -4.51 -4.32 3.87
CA ALA A 147 -4.46 -4.47 5.32
C ALA A 147 -3.00 -4.57 5.79
N GLY A 148 -2.77 -4.27 7.07
CA GLY A 148 -1.42 -4.26 7.64
C GLY A 148 -0.63 -3.00 7.27
N VAL A 149 -1.30 -1.90 6.92
CA VAL A 149 -0.66 -0.60 6.70
C VAL A 149 -0.17 -0.07 8.04
N LEU A 150 1.11 0.31 8.09
CA LEU A 150 1.70 0.90 9.27
C LEU A 150 1.33 2.38 9.37
N PRO A 151 1.01 2.88 10.59
CA PRO A 151 0.65 4.28 10.76
C PRO A 151 1.86 5.20 10.53
N PRO A 152 1.63 6.45 10.05
CA PRO A 152 2.68 7.46 9.95
C PRO A 152 3.42 7.67 11.28
N GLY A 153 4.72 7.96 11.20
CA GLY A 153 5.59 8.16 12.36
C GLY A 153 6.10 6.87 13.01
N ARG A 154 5.61 5.69 12.63
CA ARG A 154 6.13 4.41 13.13
C ARG A 154 7.58 4.21 12.68
N SER A 155 8.48 3.91 13.61
CA SER A 155 9.88 3.60 13.28
C SER A 155 10.00 2.31 12.48
N LEU A 156 10.84 2.35 11.44
CA LEU A 156 11.13 1.19 10.60
C LEU A 156 12.41 0.48 11.05
N PRO A 157 12.52 -0.86 10.94
CA PRO A 157 13.74 -1.59 11.28
C PRO A 157 14.97 -1.16 10.47
N SER A 158 14.76 -0.67 9.25
CA SER A 158 15.79 -0.14 8.36
C SER A 158 16.33 1.24 8.77
N GLY A 159 15.77 1.85 9.81
CA GLY A 159 15.95 3.27 10.13
C GLY A 159 14.88 4.15 9.46
N GLY A 160 14.66 5.33 10.04
CA GLY A 160 13.59 6.24 9.62
C GLY A 160 12.22 5.93 10.22
N SER A 161 11.21 6.69 9.78
CA SER A 161 9.82 6.50 10.18
C SER A 161 8.90 6.51 8.96
N VAL A 162 7.75 5.85 9.09
CA VAL A 162 6.72 5.85 8.04
C VAL A 162 6.28 7.28 7.74
N GLY A 163 6.38 7.69 6.49
CA GLY A 163 6.01 9.02 6.01
C GLY A 163 4.50 9.23 5.92
N ARG A 164 4.13 10.32 5.23
CA ARG A 164 2.75 10.58 4.82
C ARG A 164 2.40 9.62 3.69
N ALA A 165 1.13 9.23 3.61
CA ALA A 165 0.74 8.28 2.57
C ALA A 165 0.49 8.94 1.22
N PHE A 166 0.03 10.19 1.24
CA PHE A 166 -0.23 10.97 0.03
C PHE A 166 0.51 12.31 0.12
N ASP A 167 1.37 12.53 -0.86
CA ASP A 167 1.97 13.83 -1.16
C ASP A 167 1.57 14.25 -2.58
N TYR A 168 1.45 15.55 -2.79
CA TYR A 168 0.83 16.13 -3.99
C TYR A 168 1.83 17.02 -4.71
N PHE A 169 1.80 16.97 -6.05
CA PHE A 169 2.75 17.71 -6.88
C PHE A 169 2.02 18.40 -8.02
N ALA A 170 2.54 19.57 -8.41
CA ALA A 170 2.09 20.32 -9.58
C ALA A 170 2.76 19.80 -10.87
N ALA A 171 2.32 20.30 -12.04
CA ALA A 171 2.80 19.84 -13.36
C ALA A 171 4.32 19.99 -13.56
N ASP A 172 4.91 21.02 -12.96
CA ASP A 172 6.35 21.30 -12.92
C ASP A 172 7.14 20.40 -11.94
N GLY A 173 6.46 19.48 -11.23
CA GLY A 173 7.04 18.64 -10.19
C GLY A 173 7.22 19.35 -8.85
N ARG A 174 6.73 20.58 -8.68
CA ARG A 174 6.77 21.29 -7.41
C ARG A 174 5.84 20.61 -6.39
N ALA A 175 6.38 20.31 -5.21
CA ALA A 175 5.59 19.81 -4.11
C ALA A 175 4.56 20.85 -3.66
N LEU A 176 3.32 20.40 -3.44
CA LEU A 176 2.21 21.18 -2.90
C LEU A 176 2.08 20.84 -1.41
N PRO A 177 2.72 21.61 -0.51
CA PRO A 177 2.72 21.28 0.91
C PRO A 177 1.32 21.42 1.49
N LEU A 178 0.92 20.43 2.29
CA LEU A 178 -0.32 20.51 3.05
C LEU A 178 -0.23 21.67 4.07
N PRO A 179 -1.17 22.64 4.03
CA PRO A 179 -1.26 23.68 5.04
C PRO A 179 -1.53 23.11 6.44
N THR A 180 -1.46 23.96 7.47
CA THR A 180 -1.75 23.59 8.87
C THR A 180 -3.16 23.02 9.06
N SER A 181 -4.11 23.33 8.17
CA SER A 181 -5.45 22.73 8.13
C SER A 181 -5.44 21.22 7.85
N GLY A 182 -4.32 20.68 7.35
CA GLY A 182 -4.17 19.29 6.96
C GLY A 182 -4.83 18.94 5.61
N GLN A 183 -5.24 19.93 4.82
CA GLN A 183 -5.84 19.75 3.50
C GLN A 183 -5.41 20.86 2.54
N LEU A 184 -5.13 20.51 1.28
CA LEU A 184 -4.85 21.51 0.22
C LEU A 184 -6.03 22.46 0.00
N THR A 185 -5.72 23.73 -0.26
CA THR A 185 -6.73 24.73 -0.66
C THR A 185 -7.32 24.40 -2.04
N ASP A 186 -8.45 25.01 -2.38
CA ASP A 186 -9.12 24.76 -3.66
C ASP A 186 -8.23 25.12 -4.85
N ALA A 187 -7.47 26.22 -4.76
CA ALA A 187 -6.48 26.61 -5.76
C ALA A 187 -5.35 25.59 -5.88
N GLN A 188 -4.78 25.15 -4.74
CA GLN A 188 -3.74 24.11 -4.76
C GLN A 188 -4.25 22.78 -5.32
N ARG A 189 -5.51 22.41 -5.07
CA ARG A 189 -6.12 21.19 -5.62
C ARG A 189 -6.30 21.26 -7.13
N ALA A 190 -6.52 22.45 -7.69
CA ALA A 190 -6.55 22.66 -9.13
C ALA A 190 -5.16 22.49 -9.78
N GLU A 191 -4.09 22.78 -9.04
CA GLU A 191 -2.71 22.61 -9.50
C GLU A 191 -2.19 21.16 -9.45
N VAL A 192 -2.86 20.25 -8.75
CA VAL A 192 -2.39 18.86 -8.58
C VAL A 192 -2.36 18.14 -9.93
N SER A 193 -1.17 17.75 -10.38
CA SER A 193 -0.97 16.95 -11.60
C SER A 193 -0.59 15.50 -11.29
N SER A 194 -0.01 15.26 -10.11
CA SER A 194 0.44 13.93 -9.70
C SER A 194 0.39 13.75 -8.19
N ILE A 195 0.23 12.49 -7.80
CA ILE A 195 0.14 12.06 -6.40
C ILE A 195 1.22 11.04 -6.14
N HIS A 196 2.10 11.34 -5.19
CA HIS A 196 3.02 10.38 -4.62
C HIS A 196 2.32 9.59 -3.53
N VAL A 197 2.39 8.27 -3.64
CA VAL A 197 1.79 7.32 -2.72
C VAL A 197 2.90 6.51 -2.07
N ALA A 198 3.04 6.64 -0.75
CA ALA A 198 4.05 5.94 0.04
C ALA A 198 3.37 5.10 1.12
N LEU A 199 3.55 3.78 1.08
CA LEU A 199 2.91 2.85 2.01
C LEU A 199 3.97 1.92 2.63
N ALA A 200 3.94 1.80 3.95
CA ALA A 200 4.65 0.76 4.67
C ALA A 200 3.66 -0.32 5.10
N VAL A 201 3.91 -1.56 4.69
CA VAL A 201 2.97 -2.68 4.82
C VAL A 201 3.62 -3.85 5.53
N GLN A 202 2.95 -4.33 6.57
CA GLN A 202 3.26 -5.56 7.27
C GLN A 202 2.00 -6.42 7.29
N ALA A 203 1.79 -7.19 6.22
CA ALA A 203 0.54 -7.94 6.00
C ALA A 203 0.36 -9.08 7.01
N GLN A 204 1.44 -9.56 7.63
CA GLN A 204 1.42 -10.63 8.62
C GLN A 204 2.01 -10.14 9.96
N PRO A 205 1.17 -9.53 10.82
CA PRO A 205 1.61 -9.00 12.11
C PRO A 205 2.13 -10.12 13.03
N GLY A 206 3.15 -9.81 13.84
CA GLY A 206 3.77 -10.77 14.76
C GLY A 206 4.87 -11.65 14.13
N THR A 207 5.13 -11.52 12.83
CA THR A 207 6.31 -12.11 12.19
C THR A 207 7.53 -11.19 12.39
N ALA A 208 8.73 -11.77 12.43
CA ALA A 208 9.99 -11.02 12.45
C ALA A 208 10.38 -10.46 11.05
N ALA A 209 9.46 -10.51 10.09
CA ALA A 209 9.64 -9.97 8.75
C ALA A 209 9.68 -8.45 8.79
N ALA A 210 10.59 -7.86 8.00
CA ALA A 210 10.61 -6.42 7.81
C ALA A 210 9.35 -5.96 7.05
N PRO A 211 8.79 -4.79 7.36
CA PRO A 211 7.71 -4.22 6.55
C PRO A 211 8.19 -3.95 5.12
N ALA A 212 7.31 -4.16 4.14
CA ALA A 212 7.53 -3.72 2.77
C ALA A 212 7.19 -2.23 2.66
N VAL A 213 8.16 -1.40 2.30
CA VAL A 213 7.93 0.01 1.97
C VAL A 213 7.84 0.12 0.46
N ILE A 214 6.73 0.66 -0.04
CA ILE A 214 6.53 0.88 -1.47
C ILE A 214 6.08 2.30 -1.72
N GLU A 215 6.71 2.91 -2.71
CA GLU A 215 6.53 4.30 -3.10
C GLU A 215 6.30 4.36 -4.61
N THR A 216 5.32 5.14 -5.03
CA THR A 216 5.06 5.38 -6.45
C THR A 216 4.47 6.75 -6.65
N THR A 217 4.89 7.44 -7.72
CA THR A 217 4.27 8.70 -8.14
C THR A 217 3.40 8.43 -9.34
N VAL A 218 2.13 8.79 -9.24
CA VAL A 218 1.13 8.54 -10.26
C VAL A 218 0.69 9.87 -10.87
N MET A 219 0.94 10.03 -12.16
CA MET A 219 0.50 11.19 -12.94
C MET A 219 -1.00 11.07 -13.25
N MET A 220 -1.67 12.22 -13.37
CA MET A 220 -3.08 12.33 -13.70
C MET A 220 -3.23 12.90 -15.12
N PRO A 221 -3.22 12.05 -16.16
CA PRO A 221 -3.10 12.50 -17.55
C PRO A 221 -4.34 13.24 -18.08
N ASN A 222 -5.48 13.15 -17.41
CA ASN A 222 -6.73 13.79 -17.86
C ASN A 222 -6.94 15.19 -17.25
N ILE A 223 -5.92 15.75 -16.61
CA ILE A 223 -5.98 17.11 -16.07
C ILE A 223 -5.47 18.06 -17.16
N PRO A 224 -6.25 19.09 -17.55
CA PRO A 224 -5.76 20.10 -18.47
C PRO A 224 -4.57 20.84 -17.84
N GLU A 225 -3.55 21.13 -18.66
CA GLU A 225 -2.47 22.00 -18.23
C GLU A 225 -3.05 23.39 -17.90
N PRO A 226 -2.59 24.05 -16.84
CA PRO A 226 -2.97 25.44 -16.59
C PRO A 226 -2.55 26.26 -17.82
N ASP A 227 -3.50 26.96 -18.43
CA ASP A 227 -3.25 27.81 -19.60
C ASP A 227 -2.02 28.69 -19.33
N GLU A 228 -0.96 28.56 -20.13
CA GLU A 228 0.13 29.53 -20.16
C GLU A 228 -0.49 30.85 -20.64
N GLU A 229 -0.70 31.81 -19.73
CA GLU A 229 -1.11 33.16 -20.08
C GLU A 229 0.02 33.82 -20.90
N ASP A 230 -0.14 33.86 -22.23
CA ASP A 230 0.61 34.72 -23.18
C ASP A 230 0.13 36.18 -23.14
#